data_AF-A0A7W5FJN7-F1
#
_entry.id   AF-A0A7W5FJN7-F1
#
_cell.length_a   1.000
_cell.length_b   1.000
_cell.length_c   1.000
_cell.angle_alpha   90.00
_cell.angle_beta   90.00
_cell.angle_gamma   90.00
#
_symmetry.space_group_name_H-M   'P 1'
#
loop_
_entity.id
_entity.type
_entity.pdbx_description
1 polymer ?
#
loop_
_entity_poly.entity_id
_entity_poly.type
_entity_poly.pdbx_seq_one_letter_code
_entity_poly.pdbx_strand_id
1 'polypeptide(L)'
;MSTLGRGGRSCLLVIDLQEAVVADCLDRDGVLHRTARLVDRARAAGTPIVHIQHDGPGLERGSDGWQLAAPLRYPGQSFAVATHDTVTLT
;
A
#
# COMPACT_ATOMS: atom_id res chain seq x y z
N MET A 1 20.49 10.44 21.99
CA MET A 1 21.24 11.08 20.90
C MET A 1 20.99 10.28 19.63
N SER A 2 20.07 10.75 18.79
CA SER A 2 20.08 10.50 17.35
C SER A 2 19.53 11.77 16.71
N THR A 3 20.44 12.60 16.22
CA THR A 3 20.10 13.70 15.34
C THR A 3 19.71 13.07 14.00
N LEU A 4 18.41 13.06 13.71
CA LEU A 4 17.93 12.86 12.34
C LEU A 4 18.46 14.04 11.54
N GLY A 5 19.60 13.83 10.87
CA GLY A 5 20.15 14.77 9.91
C GLY A 5 19.07 15.16 8.91
N ARG A 6 19.09 16.42 8.49
CA ARG A 6 18.15 17.05 7.56
C ARG A 6 18.30 16.50 6.13
N GLY A 7 18.21 15.19 5.96
CA GLY A 7 17.96 14.48 4.72
C GLY A 7 16.64 13.74 4.92
N GLY A 8 15.54 14.32 4.44
CA GLY A 8 14.19 13.80 4.68
C GLY A 8 14.09 12.35 4.24
N ARG A 9 13.88 11.43 5.19
CA ARG A 9 13.63 10.02 4.89
C ARG A 9 12.23 9.92 4.30
N SER A 10 12.14 9.80 2.98
CA SER A 10 10.89 9.55 2.27
C SER A 10 10.44 8.10 2.48
N CYS A 11 9.12 7.87 2.48
CA CYS A 11 8.53 6.54 2.39
C CYS A 11 7.45 6.54 1.29
N LEU A 12 7.14 5.36 0.76
CA LEU A 12 6.01 5.16 -0.13
C LEU A 12 4.83 4.63 0.67
N LEU A 13 3.73 5.37 0.65
CA LEU A 13 2.44 4.95 1.23
C LEU A 13 1.48 4.55 0.10
N VAL A 14 0.95 3.34 0.15
CA VAL A 14 -0.04 2.80 -0.80
C VAL A 14 -1.34 2.56 -0.03
N ILE A 15 -2.42 3.23 -0.42
CA ILE A 15 -3.68 3.27 0.33
C ILE A 15 -4.79 2.63 -0.50
N ASP A 16 -5.50 1.67 0.10
CA ASP A 16 -6.79 1.12 -0.35
C ASP A 16 -6.81 0.65 -1.82
N LEU A 17 -5.68 0.18 -2.34
CA LEU A 17 -5.62 -0.48 -3.65
C LEU A 17 -6.04 -1.95 -3.55
N GLN A 18 -7.26 -2.18 -3.06
CA GLN A 18 -7.88 -3.48 -2.84
C GLN A 18 -8.83 -3.83 -4.00
N GLU A 19 -9.03 -5.12 -4.29
CA GLU A 19 -9.80 -5.60 -5.45
C GLU A 19 -11.18 -4.96 -5.56
N ALA A 20 -11.95 -4.98 -4.47
CA ALA A 20 -13.31 -4.44 -4.46
C ALA A 20 -13.32 -2.90 -4.45
N VAL A 21 -12.28 -2.25 -3.91
CA VAL A 21 -12.18 -0.78 -3.88
C VAL A 21 -11.93 -0.23 -5.29
N VAL A 22 -11.04 -0.87 -6.06
CA VAL A 22 -10.63 -0.36 -7.37
C VAL A 22 -11.48 -0.88 -8.53
N ALA A 23 -12.46 -1.76 -8.26
CA ALA A 23 -13.21 -2.50 -9.28
C ALA A 23 -13.81 -1.61 -10.37
N ASP A 24 -14.42 -0.50 -9.96
CA ASP A 24 -15.11 0.45 -10.84
C ASP A 24 -14.36 1.79 -10.97
N CYS A 25 -13.09 1.84 -10.54
CA CYS A 25 -12.28 3.04 -10.66
C CYS A 25 -11.87 3.33 -12.12
N LEU A 26 -11.84 4.62 -12.45
CA LEU A 26 -11.29 5.08 -13.72
C LEU A 26 -9.83 4.67 -13.87
N ASP A 27 -9.48 4.11 -15.04
CA ASP A 27 -8.11 3.66 -15.37
C ASP A 27 -7.51 2.72 -14.31
N ARG A 28 -8.34 1.83 -13.74
CA ARG A 28 -7.91 0.81 -12.78
C ARG A 28 -6.57 0.17 -13.16
N ASP A 29 -6.49 -0.42 -14.34
CA ASP A 29 -5.30 -1.16 -14.77
C ASP A 29 -4.06 -0.25 -14.91
N GLY A 30 -4.24 0.94 -15.47
CA GLY A 30 -3.15 1.91 -15.61
C GLY A 30 -2.64 2.40 -14.27
N VAL A 31 -3.54 2.71 -13.32
CA VAL A 31 -3.17 3.12 -11.96
C VAL A 31 -2.43 1.99 -11.24
N LEU A 32 -2.96 0.77 -11.29
CA LEU A 32 -2.34 -0.40 -10.64
C LEU A 32 -0.94 -0.68 -11.21
N HIS A 33 -0.78 -0.59 -12.53
CA HIS A 33 0.53 -0.79 -13.17
C HIS A 33 1.53 0.31 -12.81
N ARG A 34 1.12 1.58 -12.81
CA ARG A 34 2.00 2.70 -12.41
C ARG A 34 2.41 2.60 -10.94
N THR A 35 1.47 2.21 -10.07
CA THR A 35 1.76 1.98 -8.65
C THR A 35 2.72 0.81 -8.46
N ALA A 36 2.54 -0.30 -9.18
CA ALA A 36 3.46 -1.43 -9.11
C ALA A 36 4.89 -1.02 -9.51
N ARG A 37 5.03 -0.25 -10.59
CA ARG A 37 6.33 0.31 -10.99
C ARG A 37 6.92 1.27 -9.94
N LEU A 38 6.08 2.01 -9.21
CA LEU A 38 6.53 2.88 -8.12
C LEU A 38 7.02 2.06 -6.91
N VAL A 39 6.29 1.00 -6.56
CA VAL A 39 6.68 0.04 -5.52
C VAL A 39 8.02 -0.61 -5.87
N ASP A 40 8.21 -1.06 -7.11
CA ASP A 40 9.47 -1.66 -7.56
C ASP A 40 10.65 -0.69 -7.45
N ARG A 41 10.46 0.57 -7.85
CA ARG A 41 11.49 1.61 -7.68
C ARG A 41 11.80 1.88 -6.20
N ALA A 42 10.78 1.94 -5.35
CA ALA A 42 10.97 2.16 -3.92
C ALA A 42 11.75 1.00 -3.28
N ARG A 43 11.44 -0.25 -3.65
CA ARG A 43 12.21 -1.43 -3.20
C ARG A 43 13.66 -1.37 -3.65
N ALA A 44 13.90 -1.09 -4.94
CA ALA A 44 15.25 -0.99 -5.49
C ALA A 44 16.08 0.12 -4.82
N ALA A 45 15.44 1.20 -4.39
CA ALA A 45 16.07 2.31 -3.68
C ALA A 45 16.20 2.10 -2.16
N GLY A 46 15.73 0.99 -1.60
CA GLY A 46 15.67 0.77 -0.15
C GLY A 46 14.72 1.75 0.57
N THR A 47 13.78 2.35 -0.15
CA THR A 47 12.77 3.25 0.41
C THR A 47 11.71 2.42 1.14
N PRO A 48 11.37 2.73 2.41
CA PRO A 48 10.31 2.04 3.13
C PRO A 48 8.98 2.13 2.39
N ILE A 49 8.25 1.02 2.35
CA ILE A 49 6.93 0.92 1.71
C ILE A 49 5.94 0.46 2.76
N VAL A 50 4.82 1.18 2.86
CA VAL A 50 3.72 0.90 3.76
C VAL A 50 2.45 0.75 2.94
N HIS A 51 1.74 -0.34 3.14
CA HIS A 51 0.45 -0.60 2.54
C HIS A 51 -0.63 -0.45 3.60
N ILE A 52 -1.63 0.36 3.32
CA ILE A 52 -2.84 0.56 4.12
C ILE A 52 -3.99 -0.13 3.38
N GLN A 53 -4.82 -0.84 4.14
CA GLN A 53 -6.03 -1.49 3.64
C GLN A 53 -7.18 -1.16 4.58
N HIS A 54 -8.29 -0.71 4.02
CA HIS A 54 -9.54 -0.54 4.73
C HIS A 54 -10.22 -1.90 4.98
N ASP A 55 -10.80 -2.06 6.16
CA ASP A 55 -11.75 -3.13 6.46
C ASP A 55 -13.07 -2.52 6.95
N GLY A 56 -14.18 -3.16 6.57
CA GLY A 56 -15.52 -2.64 6.80
C GLY A 56 -16.59 -3.51 6.12
N PRO A 57 -17.86 -3.11 6.19
CA PRO A 57 -18.95 -3.82 5.50
C PRO A 57 -18.66 -3.95 3.99
N GLY A 58 -18.64 -5.19 3.47
CA GLY A 58 -18.29 -5.47 2.06
C GLY A 58 -16.79 -5.50 1.75
N LEU A 59 -15.94 -5.30 2.76
CA LEU A 59 -14.49 -5.39 2.72
C LEU A 59 -14.00 -6.19 3.95
N GLU A 60 -14.63 -7.34 4.20
CA GLU A 60 -14.29 -8.19 5.33
C GLU A 60 -12.84 -8.68 5.21
N ARG A 61 -12.06 -8.55 6.29
CA ARG A 61 -10.65 -8.94 6.32
C ARG A 61 -10.47 -10.40 5.89
N GLY A 62 -9.58 -10.63 4.93
CA GLY A 62 -9.29 -11.94 4.37
C GLY A 62 -10.18 -12.34 3.18
N SER A 63 -11.29 -11.64 2.91
CA SER A 63 -12.09 -11.84 1.71
C SER A 63 -11.33 -11.50 0.44
N ASP A 64 -11.77 -12.02 -0.71
CA ASP A 64 -11.14 -11.72 -2.01
C ASP A 64 -11.16 -10.24 -2.35
N GLY A 65 -12.29 -9.56 -2.07
CA GLY A 65 -12.46 -8.12 -2.29
C GLY A 65 -11.53 -7.26 -1.42
N TRP A 66 -11.20 -7.75 -0.22
CA TRP A 66 -10.33 -7.05 0.72
C TRP A 66 -8.84 -7.14 0.36
N GLN A 67 -8.42 -8.16 -0.38
CA GLN A 67 -7.01 -8.31 -0.77
C GLN A 67 -6.55 -7.17 -1.70
N LEU A 68 -5.25 -6.88 -1.71
CA LEU A 68 -4.68 -5.94 -2.69
C LEU A 68 -4.96 -6.39 -4.12
N ALA A 69 -5.27 -5.43 -4.99
CA ALA A 69 -5.52 -5.71 -6.39
C ALA A 69 -4.25 -6.16 -7.12
N ALA A 70 -4.36 -7.16 -7.99
CA ALA A 70 -3.25 -7.51 -8.89
C ALA A 70 -2.84 -6.28 -9.74
N PRO A 71 -1.54 -6.01 -9.95
CA PRO A 71 -0.37 -6.85 -9.65
C PRO A 71 0.33 -6.51 -8.32
N LEU A 72 -0.33 -5.85 -7.37
CA LEU A 72 0.28 -5.40 -6.11
C LEU A 72 0.41 -6.52 -5.05
N ARG A 73 0.13 -7.77 -5.41
CA ARG A 73 0.28 -8.93 -4.52
C ARG A 73 1.69 -9.47 -4.63
N TYR A 74 2.52 -9.23 -3.62
CA TYR A 74 3.91 -9.69 -3.61
C TYR A 74 4.14 -10.74 -2.51
N PRO A 75 4.83 -11.86 -2.82
CA PRO A 75 5.19 -12.84 -1.80
C PRO A 75 6.15 -12.24 -0.76
N GLY A 76 5.95 -12.56 0.52
CA GLY A 76 6.84 -12.16 1.61
C GLY A 76 6.76 -10.69 2.03
N GLN A 77 5.71 -9.97 1.62
CA GLN A 77 5.53 -8.56 1.96
C GLN A 77 4.98 -8.39 3.38
N SER A 78 5.59 -7.49 4.15
CA SER A 78 5.05 -7.05 5.45
C SER A 78 4.08 -5.90 5.21
N PHE A 79 2.85 -6.04 5.72
CA PHE A 79 1.81 -5.02 5.62
C PHE A 79 1.60 -4.40 7.00
N ALA A 80 1.49 -3.07 7.06
CA ALA A 80 0.98 -2.40 8.25
C ALA A 80 -0.53 -2.26 8.05
N VAL A 81 -1.32 -3.20 8.58
CA VAL A 81 -2.76 -3.05 8.46
C VAL A 81 -3.23 -2.04 9.50
N ALA A 82 -3.59 -0.87 9.00
CA ALA A 82 -4.15 0.23 9.77
C ALA A 82 -5.45 0.67 9.08
N THR A 83 -6.48 0.99 9.85
CA THR A 83 -7.60 1.76 9.31
C THR A 83 -7.09 3.17 8.97
N HIS A 84 -7.65 3.82 7.94
CA HIS A 84 -7.26 5.18 7.53
C HIS A 84 -7.40 6.24 8.67
N ASP A 85 -7.98 5.85 9.80
CA ASP A 85 -8.21 6.70 10.97
C ASP A 85 -6.95 6.85 11.84
N THR A 86 -6.03 5.86 11.84
CA THR A 86 -4.76 5.94 12.58
C THR A 86 -3.73 4.97 12.02
N VAL A 87 -2.64 5.50 11.48
CA VAL A 87 -1.49 4.71 11.01
C VAL A 87 -0.30 5.00 11.91
N THR A 88 0.09 4.04 12.74
CA THR A 88 1.32 4.13 13.55
C THR A 88 2.42 3.29 12.90
N LEU A 89 3.48 3.95 12.44
CA LEU A 89 4.72 3.28 12.03
C LEU A 89 5.63 3.19 13.26
N THR A 90 5.75 2.01 13.87
CA THR A 90 6.72 1.72 14.94
C THR A 90 8.05 1.27 14.37
#